data_AF-A0A257JEB3-F1
#
_entry.id   AF-A0A257JEB3-F1
#
_cell.length_a   1.000
_cell.length_b   1.000
_cell.length_c   1.000
_cell.angle_alpha   90.00
_cell.angle_beta   90.00
_cell.angle_gamma   90.00
#
_symmetry.space_group_name_H-M   'P 1'
#
loop_
_entity.id
_entity.type
_entity.pdbx_description
1 polymer ?
#
loop_
_entity_poly.entity_id
_entity_poly.type
_entity_poly.pdbx_seq_one_letter_code
_entity_poly.pdbx_strand_id
1 'polypeptide(L)'
;MPGLIISSSGIMRTAKGHIVDLAIVLYASQAEGREIIGYGQGAAGLDADRWVWSSAGPMIDTARTEYLTAPGAIRRLAATWYVAGGRVTGSPIRVKLDTMVSRLVGRDQAVAAVIVSAQDREGLPAEAAVRAFTLGLESPEKIAAQAITEARR
;
A
#
# COMPACT_ATOMS: atom_id res chain seq x y z
N MET A 1 -0.39 -24.01 -3.19
CA MET A 1 -0.92 -23.35 -1.98
C MET A 1 -0.68 -21.86 -2.11
N PRO A 2 -1.68 -20.99 -1.97
CA PRO A 2 -1.49 -19.56 -2.10
C PRO A 2 -0.50 -19.09 -1.03
N GLY A 3 0.50 -18.30 -1.43
CA GLY A 3 1.34 -17.59 -0.47
C GLY A 3 0.42 -16.72 0.36
N LEU A 4 0.47 -16.88 1.69
CA LEU A 4 -0.46 -16.24 2.60
C LEU A 4 -0.44 -14.71 2.39
N ILE A 5 -1.52 -14.17 1.84
CA ILE A 5 -1.79 -12.74 1.81
C ILE A 5 -2.66 -12.48 3.04
N ILE A 6 -2.07 -11.83 4.05
CA ILE A 6 -2.87 -11.23 5.12
C ILE A 6 -3.07 -9.79 4.72
N SER A 7 -4.32 -9.43 4.44
CA SER A 7 -4.73 -8.06 4.24
C SER A 7 -5.59 -7.65 5.43
N SER A 8 -5.22 -6.57 6.11
CA SER A 8 -6.11 -5.87 7.03
C SER A 8 -6.43 -4.52 6.42
N SER A 9 -7.70 -4.14 6.40
CA SER A 9 -8.15 -2.84 5.91
C SER A 9 -9.15 -2.23 6.89
N GLY A 10 -9.10 -0.90 7.01
CA GLY A 10 -9.98 -0.14 7.90
C GLY A 10 -10.22 1.27 7.40
N ILE A 11 -11.43 1.77 7.63
CA ILE A 11 -11.82 3.15 7.30
C ILE A 11 -11.56 4.02 8.52
N MET A 12 -10.71 5.02 8.35
CA MET A 12 -10.33 5.97 9.39
C MET A 12 -10.99 7.32 9.12
N ARG A 13 -11.42 7.99 10.20
CA ARG A 13 -11.89 9.37 10.16
C ARG A 13 -10.95 10.25 10.95
N THR A 14 -10.43 11.30 10.33
CA THR A 14 -9.61 12.29 11.02
C THR A 14 -10.49 13.29 11.76
N ALA A 15 -9.94 13.98 12.77
CA ALA A 15 -10.65 15.05 13.48
C ALA A 15 -11.12 16.19 12.56
N LYS A 16 -10.48 16.37 11.39
CA LYS A 16 -10.85 17.36 10.37
C LYS A 16 -11.93 16.87 9.40
N GLY A 17 -12.51 15.69 9.64
CA GLY A 17 -13.58 15.12 8.80
C GLY A 17 -13.11 14.34 7.57
N HIS A 18 -11.81 14.28 7.29
CA HIS A 18 -11.29 13.43 6.21
C HIS A 18 -11.61 11.95 6.46
N ILE A 19 -12.00 11.25 5.40
CA ILE A 19 -12.17 9.80 5.40
C ILE A 19 -11.06 9.18 4.59
N VAL A 20 -10.37 8.21 5.18
CA VAL A 20 -9.19 7.58 4.61
C VAL A 20 -9.30 6.07 4.79
N ASP A 21 -9.01 5.31 3.74
CA ASP A 21 -8.86 3.87 3.79
C ASP A 21 -7.39 3.56 4.08
N LEU A 22 -7.12 2.82 5.16
CA LEU A 22 -5.79 2.26 5.46
C LEU A 22 -5.85 0.76 5.21
N ALA A 23 -4.91 0.26 4.40
CA ALA A 23 -4.72 -1.17 4.18
C ALA A 23 -3.27 -1.57 4.41
N ILE A 24 -3.06 -2.72 5.04
CA ILE A 24 -1.76 -3.35 5.22
C ILE A 24 -1.82 -4.72 4.58
N VAL A 25 -0.97 -4.93 3.58
CA VAL A 25 -0.90 -6.19 2.83
C VAL A 25 0.44 -6.85 3.10
N LEU A 26 0.42 -8.06 3.63
CA LEU A 26 1.60 -8.87 3.93
C LEU A 26 1.76 -9.99 2.92
N TYR A 27 2.99 -10.23 2.50
CA TYR A 27 3.36 -11.35 1.65
C TYR A 27 4.48 -12.17 2.31
N ALA A 28 4.13 -13.35 2.81
CA ALA A 28 5.05 -14.21 3.55
C ALA A 28 6.13 -14.88 2.68
N SER A 29 5.85 -15.10 1.38
CA SER A 29 6.86 -15.49 0.40
C SER A 29 6.45 -15.05 -0.99
N GLN A 30 7.38 -14.43 -1.71
CA GLN A 30 7.23 -14.14 -3.14
C GLN A 30 7.90 -15.28 -3.89
N ALA A 31 7.33 -15.78 -4.98
CA ALA A 31 8.02 -16.64 -5.94
C ALA A 31 7.34 -16.48 -7.32
N GLU A 32 7.94 -16.94 -8.41
CA GLU A 32 7.45 -16.66 -9.79
C GLU A 32 5.94 -16.95 -9.96
N GLY A 33 5.18 -15.99 -10.50
CA GLY A 33 3.70 -15.99 -10.52
C GLY A 33 3.00 -15.46 -9.25
N ARG A 34 3.76 -15.02 -8.25
CA ARG A 34 3.30 -14.44 -6.96
C ARG A 34 4.02 -13.11 -6.73
N GLU A 35 3.61 -12.07 -7.46
CA GLU A 35 4.27 -10.76 -7.45
C GLU A 35 3.43 -9.71 -6.72
N ILE A 36 4.09 -8.95 -5.84
CA ILE A 36 3.54 -7.74 -5.20
C ILE A 36 3.16 -6.64 -6.21
N ILE A 37 3.71 -6.74 -7.42
CA ILE A 37 3.59 -5.77 -8.51
C ILE A 37 3.10 -6.53 -9.72
N GLY A 38 1.81 -6.41 -9.99
CA GLY A 38 1.14 -7.05 -11.11
C GLY A 38 -0.07 -6.22 -11.52
N TYR A 39 -0.58 -6.47 -12.73
CA TYR A 39 -1.79 -5.81 -13.21
C TYR A 39 -2.97 -6.12 -12.27
N GLY A 40 -3.66 -5.09 -11.79
CA GLY A 40 -4.77 -5.23 -10.81
C GLY A 40 -4.34 -5.63 -9.39
N GLN A 41 -3.04 -5.60 -9.08
CA GLN A 41 -2.48 -5.80 -7.74
C GLN A 41 -2.06 -4.46 -7.12
N GLY A 42 -2.01 -4.39 -5.79
CA GLY A 42 -1.73 -3.14 -5.06
C GLY A 42 -3.00 -2.34 -4.78
N ALA A 43 -2.91 -1.01 -4.77
CA ALA A 43 -4.01 -0.14 -4.32
C ALA A 43 -5.33 -0.31 -5.10
N ALA A 44 -5.28 -0.79 -6.35
CA ALA A 44 -6.45 -1.06 -7.18
C ALA A 44 -7.19 -2.37 -6.84
N GLY A 45 -6.56 -3.29 -6.11
CA GLY A 45 -7.13 -4.60 -5.76
C GLY A 45 -7.50 -4.74 -4.28
N LEU A 46 -7.63 -3.62 -3.55
CA LEU A 46 -7.84 -3.63 -2.10
C LEU A 46 -9.28 -3.91 -1.66
N ASP A 47 -10.26 -3.59 -2.51
CA ASP A 47 -11.67 -3.75 -2.22
C ASP A 47 -12.41 -4.39 -3.40
N ALA A 48 -13.70 -4.67 -3.23
CA ALA A 48 -14.53 -5.28 -4.27
C ALA A 48 -14.84 -4.33 -5.43
N ASP A 49 -14.52 -3.04 -5.27
CA ASP A 49 -14.77 -2.04 -6.28
C ASP A 49 -13.75 -2.19 -7.41
N ARG A 50 -14.22 -2.03 -8.66
CA ARG A 50 -13.40 -2.22 -9.86
C ARG A 50 -12.54 -1.00 -10.14
N TRP A 51 -11.63 -0.68 -9.22
CA TRP A 51 -10.66 0.39 -9.40
C TRP A 51 -9.67 0.04 -10.51
N VAL A 52 -9.41 1.03 -11.36
CA VAL A 52 -8.43 0.94 -12.43
C VAL A 52 -7.44 2.07 -12.27
N TRP A 53 -6.16 1.77 -12.50
CA TRP A 53 -5.13 2.79 -12.55
C TRP A 53 -5.45 3.85 -13.61
N SER A 54 -5.31 5.12 -13.26
CA SER A 54 -5.56 6.26 -14.15
C SER A 54 -4.28 7.03 -14.47
N SER A 55 -3.54 7.44 -13.44
CA SER A 55 -2.32 8.25 -13.60
C SER A 55 -1.43 8.18 -12.37
N ALA A 56 -0.18 8.63 -12.52
CA ALA A 56 0.67 8.90 -11.36
C ALA A 56 0.06 10.02 -10.49
N GLY A 57 0.20 9.88 -9.18
CA GLY A 57 -0.22 10.88 -8.21
C GLY A 57 0.87 11.92 -7.90
N PRO A 58 0.55 12.91 -7.06
CA PRO A 58 1.52 13.86 -6.53
C PRO A 58 2.52 13.16 -5.61
N MET A 59 3.75 13.67 -5.49
CA MET A 59 4.72 13.12 -4.55
C MET A 59 4.24 13.32 -3.09
N ILE A 60 4.16 12.23 -2.34
CA ILE A 60 3.84 12.21 -0.90
C ILE A 60 4.92 11.38 -0.22
N ASP A 61 5.86 12.08 0.42
CA ASP A 61 7.02 11.47 1.07
C ASP A 61 7.74 10.48 0.11
N THR A 62 8.11 9.29 0.57
CA THR A 62 8.71 8.23 -0.24
C THR A 62 7.68 7.32 -0.91
N ALA A 63 6.38 7.61 -0.83
CA ALA A 63 5.33 6.73 -1.32
C ALA A 63 5.29 6.66 -2.85
N ARG A 64 4.84 5.51 -3.37
CA ARG A 64 4.26 5.44 -4.71
C ARG A 64 2.86 6.03 -4.64
N THR A 65 2.60 7.09 -5.37
CA THR A 65 1.26 7.68 -5.44
C THR A 65 0.61 7.46 -6.79
N GLU A 66 -0.65 7.07 -6.76
CA GLU A 66 -1.41 6.71 -7.95
C GLU A 66 -2.84 7.19 -7.82
N TYR A 67 -3.35 7.77 -8.90
CA TYR A 67 -4.78 8.00 -9.04
C TYR A 67 -5.43 6.77 -9.65
N LEU A 68 -6.54 6.37 -9.05
CA LEU A 68 -7.39 5.28 -9.47
C LEU A 68 -8.77 5.84 -9.79
N THR A 69 -9.47 5.19 -10.73
CA THR A 69 -10.84 5.53 -11.08
C THR A 69 -11.73 4.28 -11.04
N ALA A 70 -12.98 4.45 -10.62
CA ALA A 70 -14.01 3.43 -10.65
C ALA A 70 -15.20 3.91 -11.51
N PRO A 71 -16.15 3.02 -11.89
CA PRO A 71 -17.38 3.44 -12.54
C PRO A 71 -18.09 4.56 -11.76
N GLY A 72 -18.68 5.54 -12.46
CA GLY A 72 -19.37 6.68 -11.84
C GLY A 72 -18.52 7.94 -11.64
N ALA A 73 -17.41 8.09 -12.38
CA ALA A 73 -16.51 9.25 -12.33
C ALA A 73 -15.89 9.53 -10.95
N ILE A 74 -15.74 8.49 -10.13
CA ILE A 74 -15.11 8.59 -8.81
C ILE A 74 -13.60 8.41 -8.97
N ARG A 75 -12.84 9.31 -8.36
CA ARG A 75 -11.38 9.27 -8.32
C ARG A 75 -10.90 9.02 -6.90
N ARG A 76 -9.90 8.15 -6.77
CA ARG A 76 -9.19 7.83 -5.52
C ARG A 76 -7.71 8.17 -5.71
N LEU A 77 -7.10 8.77 -4.71
CA LEU A 77 -5.65 8.85 -4.60
C LEU A 77 -5.20 7.78 -3.60
N ALA A 78 -4.24 6.95 -3.99
CA ALA A 78 -3.58 6.00 -3.11
C ALA A 78 -2.09 6.34 -2.99
N ALA A 79 -1.57 6.31 -1.76
CA ALA A 79 -0.16 6.39 -1.43
C ALA A 79 0.28 5.03 -0.85
N THR A 80 1.25 4.39 -1.49
CA THR A 80 1.74 3.05 -1.13
C THR A 80 3.20 3.12 -0.71
N TRP A 81 3.48 2.63 0.49
CA TRP A 81 4.84 2.37 0.97
C TRP A 81 5.07 0.87 0.98
N TYR A 82 6.10 0.42 0.28
CA TYR A 82 6.56 -0.96 0.36
C TYR A 82 7.65 -1.08 1.42
N VAL A 83 7.60 -2.15 2.20
CA VAL A 83 8.61 -2.49 3.20
C VAL A 83 9.20 -3.85 2.84
N ALA A 84 10.46 -3.85 2.44
CA ALA A 84 11.20 -5.07 2.06
C ALA A 84 12.61 -5.00 2.65
N GLY A 85 13.09 -6.10 3.25
CA GLY A 85 14.45 -6.17 3.82
C GLY A 85 14.73 -5.08 4.87
N GLY A 86 13.70 -4.61 5.60
CA GLY A 86 13.81 -3.56 6.61
C GLY A 86 13.93 -2.14 6.06
N ARG A 87 13.61 -1.91 4.77
CA ARG A 87 13.65 -0.58 4.14
C ARG A 87 12.28 -0.20 3.59
N VAL A 88 11.91 1.08 3.77
CA VAL A 88 10.77 1.68 3.06
C VAL A 88 11.16 2.20 1.68
N THR A 89 10.29 1.94 0.70
CA THR A 89 10.43 2.46 -0.67
C THR A 89 9.08 2.58 -1.36
N GLY A 90 8.92 3.60 -2.21
CA GLY A 90 7.81 3.72 -3.17
C GLY A 90 8.14 3.13 -4.54
N SER A 91 9.28 2.45 -4.70
CA SER A 91 9.69 1.87 -5.97
C SER A 91 9.41 0.36 -6.01
N PRO A 92 8.40 -0.06 -6.81
CA PRO A 92 8.17 -1.45 -7.15
C PRO A 92 9.43 -2.23 -7.56
N ILE A 93 10.25 -1.61 -8.43
CA ILE A 93 11.45 -2.23 -8.96
C ILE A 93 12.48 -2.50 -7.86
N ARG A 94 12.65 -1.56 -6.92
CA ARG A 94 13.53 -1.75 -5.76
C ARG A 94 13.06 -2.92 -4.89
N VAL A 95 11.76 -3.04 -4.64
CA VAL A 95 11.20 -4.17 -3.88
C VAL A 95 11.52 -5.51 -4.54
N LYS A 96 11.34 -5.60 -5.87
CA LYS A 96 11.64 -6.81 -6.63
C LYS A 96 13.12 -7.17 -6.54
N LEU A 97 14.02 -6.18 -6.68
CA LEU A 97 15.46 -6.37 -6.53
C LEU A 97 15.86 -6.78 -5.11
N ASP A 98 15.37 -6.09 -4.08
CA ASP A 98 15.68 -6.39 -2.68
C ASP A 98 15.20 -7.80 -2.30
N THR A 99 14.04 -8.21 -2.81
CA THR A 99 13.52 -9.57 -2.62
C THR A 99 14.41 -10.60 -3.31
N MET A 100 14.85 -10.35 -4.55
CA MET A 100 15.78 -11.24 -5.26
C MET A 100 17.10 -11.38 -4.52
N VAL A 101 17.66 -10.28 -4.01
CA VAL A 101 18.88 -10.30 -3.19
C VAL A 101 18.66 -11.11 -1.92
N SER A 102 17.56 -10.88 -1.18
CA SER A 102 17.23 -11.67 0.01
C SER A 102 17.13 -13.16 -0.29
N ARG A 103 16.56 -13.55 -1.44
CA ARG A 103 16.54 -14.95 -1.87
C ARG A 103 17.94 -15.52 -2.04
N LEU A 104 18.80 -14.78 -2.74
CA LEU A 104 20.15 -15.23 -3.08
C LEU A 104 21.02 -15.43 -1.83
N VAL A 105 20.83 -14.58 -0.80
CA VAL A 105 21.62 -14.65 0.44
C VAL A 105 20.92 -15.40 1.58
N GLY A 106 19.80 -16.10 1.31
CA GLY A 106 19.07 -16.88 2.31
C GLY A 106 18.44 -16.06 3.44
N ARG A 107 18.14 -14.77 3.19
CA ARG A 107 17.48 -13.89 4.15
C ARG A 107 15.96 -13.98 4.02
N ASP A 108 15.28 -13.46 5.04
CA ASP A 108 13.83 -13.29 5.05
C ASP A 108 13.34 -12.52 3.81
N GLN A 109 12.28 -13.04 3.21
CA GLN A 109 11.66 -12.52 1.99
C GLN A 109 10.29 -11.89 2.28
N ALA A 110 9.94 -11.70 3.56
CA ALA A 110 8.72 -11.02 3.93
C ALA A 110 8.71 -9.59 3.36
N VAL A 111 7.63 -9.27 2.65
CA VAL A 111 7.37 -7.94 2.12
C VAL A 111 5.99 -7.49 2.60
N ALA A 112 5.89 -6.23 2.99
CA ALA A 112 4.63 -5.58 3.30
C ALA A 112 4.38 -4.40 2.37
N ALA A 113 3.11 -4.07 2.15
CA ALA A 113 2.68 -2.80 1.59
C ALA A 113 1.73 -2.12 2.59
N VAL A 114 2.01 -0.87 2.94
CA VAL A 114 1.10 0.01 3.66
C VAL A 114 0.49 0.96 2.64
N ILE A 115 -0.83 0.96 2.53
CA ILE A 115 -1.55 1.74 1.53
C ILE A 115 -2.54 2.65 2.25
N VAL A 116 -2.39 3.95 2.01
CA VAL A 116 -3.30 4.98 2.48
C VAL A 116 -4.01 5.53 1.26
N SER A 117 -5.34 5.54 1.25
CA SER A 117 -6.08 6.09 0.12
C SER A 117 -7.29 6.90 0.55
N ALA A 118 -7.70 7.84 -0.31
CA ALA A 118 -8.90 8.63 -0.11
C ALA A 118 -9.58 8.87 -1.46
N GLN A 119 -10.90 9.01 -1.44
CA GLN A 119 -11.68 9.42 -2.60
C GLN A 119 -11.90 10.94 -2.59
N ASP A 120 -12.00 11.54 -3.77
CA ASP A 120 -12.42 12.94 -3.88
C ASP A 120 -13.84 13.10 -3.36
N ARG A 121 -14.06 14.16 -2.57
CA ARG A 121 -15.36 14.52 -2.00
C ARG A 121 -15.59 16.01 -2.14
N GLU A 122 -16.85 16.42 -2.09
CA GLU A 122 -17.21 17.83 -2.13
C GLU A 122 -16.50 18.61 -1.01
N GLY A 123 -15.71 19.61 -1.40
CA GLY A 123 -14.91 20.44 -0.48
C GLY A 123 -13.72 19.74 0.20
N LEU A 124 -13.49 18.45 -0.03
CA LEU A 124 -12.43 17.66 0.60
C LEU A 124 -11.70 16.82 -0.45
N PRO A 125 -10.67 17.36 -1.12
CA PRO A 125 -9.92 16.63 -2.13
C PRO A 125 -9.10 15.48 -1.50
N ALA A 126 -8.97 14.38 -2.25
CA ALA A 126 -8.30 13.17 -1.78
C ALA A 126 -6.85 13.42 -1.34
N GLU A 127 -6.13 14.29 -2.04
CA GLU A 127 -4.74 14.64 -1.71
C GLU A 127 -4.62 15.27 -0.32
N ALA A 128 -5.51 16.19 0.03
CA ALA A 128 -5.49 16.84 1.35
C ALA A 128 -5.76 15.81 2.46
N ALA A 129 -6.68 14.88 2.23
CA ALA A 129 -6.99 13.80 3.16
C ALA A 129 -5.80 12.86 3.38
N VAL A 130 -5.19 12.37 2.29
CA VAL A 130 -4.02 11.47 2.35
C VAL A 130 -2.85 12.17 3.03
N ARG A 131 -2.50 13.41 2.63
CA ARG A 131 -1.39 14.15 3.26
C ARG A 131 -1.63 14.38 4.76
N ALA A 132 -2.83 14.81 5.13
CA ALA A 132 -3.16 15.07 6.53
C ALA A 132 -3.07 13.79 7.38
N PHE A 133 -3.50 12.65 6.85
CA PHE A 133 -3.40 11.37 7.54
C PHE A 133 -1.95 10.90 7.65
N THR A 134 -1.17 10.97 6.57
CA THR A 134 0.24 10.57 6.55
C THR A 134 1.09 11.35 7.56
N LEU A 135 0.81 12.64 7.78
CA LEU A 135 1.51 13.43 8.80
C LEU A 135 1.32 12.92 10.23
N GLY A 136 0.18 12.27 10.52
CA GLY A 136 -0.13 11.68 11.82
C GLY A 136 0.11 10.18 11.90
N LEU A 137 0.52 9.55 10.79
CA LEU A 137 0.76 8.12 10.71
C LEU A 137 2.12 7.81 11.34
N GLU A 138 2.17 6.74 12.15
CA GLU A 138 3.47 6.18 12.55
C GLU A 138 4.27 5.74 11.31
N SER A 139 5.60 5.61 11.42
CA SER A 139 6.41 5.28 10.24
C SER A 139 5.93 3.96 9.59
N PRO A 140 5.81 3.89 8.26
CA PRO A 140 5.32 2.68 7.57
C PRO A 140 6.13 1.42 7.90
N GLU A 141 7.43 1.58 8.21
CA GLU A 141 8.31 0.51 8.69
C GLU A 141 7.81 -0.14 9.98
N LYS A 142 7.38 0.67 10.95
CA LYS A 142 6.89 0.17 12.24
C LYS A 142 5.57 -0.56 12.08
N ILE A 143 4.65 0.02 11.30
CA ILE A 143 3.35 -0.59 10.98
C ILE A 143 3.55 -1.95 10.31
N ALA A 144 4.43 -2.02 9.32
CA ALA A 144 4.75 -3.27 8.64
C ALA A 144 5.42 -4.29 9.56
N ALA A 145 6.41 -3.87 10.37
CA ALA A 145 7.10 -4.75 11.31
C ALA A 145 6.15 -5.35 12.35
N GLN A 146 5.22 -4.54 12.87
CA GLN A 146 4.18 -4.99 13.78
C GLN A 146 3.27 -6.01 13.10
N ALA A 147 2.76 -5.72 11.90
CA ALA A 147 1.89 -6.62 11.15
C ALA A 147 2.58 -7.96 10.83
N ILE A 148 3.86 -7.94 10.42
CA ILE A 148 4.67 -9.16 10.21
C ILE A 148 4.81 -9.96 11.50
N THR A 149 5.01 -9.28 12.63
CA THR A 149 5.15 -9.94 13.94
C THR A 149 3.84 -10.58 14.38
N GLU A 150 2.71 -9.90 14.20
CA GLU A 150 1.37 -10.41 14.51
C GLU A 150 1.01 -11.61 13.64
N ALA A 151 1.33 -11.58 12.35
CA ALA A 151 1.10 -12.68 11.42
C ALA A 151 1.90 -13.97 11.71
N ARG A 152 2.95 -13.88 12.54
CA ARG A 152 3.81 -15.00 12.93
C ARG A 152 3.40 -15.69 14.23
N ARG A 153 2.47 -15.10 14.98
CA ARG A 153 1.93 -15.69 16.22
C ARG A 153 0.81 -16.66 15.91
#